data_AF-A0A5C6M656-F1
#
_entry.id   AF-A0A5C6M656-F1
#
_cell.length_a   1.000
_cell.length_b   1.000
_cell.length_c   1.000
_cell.angle_alpha   90.00
_cell.angle_beta   90.00
_cell.angle_gamma   90.00
#
_symmetry.space_group_name_H-M   'P 1'
#
loop_
_entity.id
_entity.type
_entity.pdbx_description
1 polymer ?
#
loop_
_entity_poly.entity_id
_entity_poly.type
_entity_poly.pdbx_seq_one_letter_code
_entity_poly.pdbx_strand_id
1 'polypeptide(L)'
;MTLELITVMPALFAFTLVAVQFGLSLSGSVAVHQAAVTGAQAASVYGRANQAALLAGIKSTVNQNLVAAGISTDSGGPGAWCAQNLQIIVQERVSDPGVYIGSSGSDGVALQGVIPAASAIPAECVRVTVNVRLSEVTPDLLSSFGFSNTGRYVSAGCLRGYNGS
;
A
#
# COMPACT_ATOMS: atom_id res chain seq x y z
N MET A 1 -8.72 -6.16 47.04
CA MET A 1 -7.34 -5.86 46.64
C MET A 1 -6.74 -6.90 45.69
N THR A 2 -6.30 -8.09 46.13
CA THR A 2 -5.70 -9.08 45.21
C THR A 2 -6.69 -9.62 44.17
N LEU A 3 -7.94 -9.87 44.55
CA LEU A 3 -8.96 -10.38 43.62
C LEU A 3 -9.37 -9.34 42.56
N GLU A 4 -9.44 -8.06 42.91
CA GLU A 4 -9.70 -6.96 41.96
C GLU A 4 -8.51 -6.73 41.03
N LEU A 5 -7.28 -6.87 41.53
CA LEU A 5 -6.09 -6.74 40.69
C LEU A 5 -6.02 -7.88 39.65
N ILE A 6 -6.41 -9.10 40.02
CA ILE A 6 -6.48 -10.26 39.13
C ILE A 6 -7.54 -10.07 38.03
N THR A 7 -8.65 -9.39 38.32
CA THR A 7 -9.69 -9.14 37.31
C THR A 7 -9.36 -7.94 36.42
N VAL A 8 -8.70 -6.90 36.94
CA VAL A 8 -8.40 -5.67 36.18
C VAL A 8 -7.15 -5.81 35.31
N MET A 9 -6.12 -6.56 35.72
CA MET A 9 -4.87 -6.68 34.95
C MET A 9 -5.08 -7.26 33.53
N PRO A 10 -5.84 -8.35 33.30
CA PRO A 10 -6.07 -8.88 31.96
C PRO A 10 -6.83 -7.90 31.06
N ALA A 11 -7.80 -7.18 31.62
CA ALA A 11 -8.53 -6.16 30.89
C ALA A 11 -7.60 -5.02 30.46
N LEU A 12 -6.77 -4.52 31.38
CA LEU A 12 -5.81 -3.46 31.09
C LEU A 12 -4.77 -3.90 30.04
N PHE A 13 -4.29 -5.14 30.12
CA PHE A 13 -3.40 -5.72 29.12
C PHE A 13 -4.06 -5.76 27.73
N ALA A 14 -5.29 -6.26 27.64
CA ALA A 14 -6.05 -6.27 26.38
C ALA A 14 -6.21 -4.85 25.81
N PHE A 15 -6.58 -3.85 26.63
CA PHE A 15 -6.68 -2.46 26.18
C PHE A 15 -5.35 -1.89 25.65
N THR A 16 -4.23 -2.20 26.32
CA THR A 16 -2.91 -1.75 25.85
C THR A 16 -2.51 -2.40 24.52
N LEU A 17 -2.79 -3.70 24.33
CA LEU A 17 -2.54 -4.38 23.06
C LEU A 17 -3.38 -3.78 21.92
N VAL A 18 -4.64 -3.47 22.20
CA VAL A 18 -5.53 -2.79 21.25
C VAL A 18 -4.94 -1.42 20.86
N ALA A 19 -4.55 -0.60 21.85
CA ALA A 19 -3.97 0.71 21.58
C ALA A 19 -2.69 0.63 20.74
N VAL A 20 -1.81 -0.33 21.03
CA VAL A 20 -0.57 -0.55 20.28
C VAL A 20 -0.86 -1.00 18.84
N GLN A 21 -1.75 -1.98 18.64
CA GLN A 21 -2.08 -2.47 17.29
C GLN A 21 -2.72 -1.36 16.44
N PHE A 22 -3.62 -0.56 16.99
CA PHE A 22 -4.19 0.59 16.28
C PHE A 22 -3.14 1.66 15.95
N GLY A 23 -2.24 1.97 16.88
CA GLY A 23 -1.16 2.94 16.67
C GLY A 23 -0.22 2.53 15.54
N LEU A 24 0.20 1.26 15.54
CA LEU A 24 1.02 0.70 14.45
C LEU A 24 0.26 0.69 13.12
N SER A 25 -1.05 0.41 13.13
CA SER A 25 -1.87 0.37 11.90
C SER A 25 -2.00 1.74 11.26
N LEU A 26 -2.18 2.77 12.08
CA LEU A 26 -2.22 4.15 11.61
C LEU A 26 -0.86 4.57 11.05
N SER A 27 0.23 4.29 11.78
CA SER A 27 1.59 4.60 11.33
C SER A 27 1.91 3.96 9.97
N GLY A 28 1.67 2.67 9.80
CA GLY A 28 1.93 2.03 8.52
C GLY A 28 0.96 2.47 7.41
N SER A 29 -0.28 2.86 7.72
CA SER A 29 -1.16 3.46 6.71
C SER A 29 -0.61 4.77 6.14
N VAL A 30 0.04 5.59 6.98
CA VAL A 30 0.73 6.80 6.55
C VAL A 30 1.93 6.46 5.67
N ALA A 31 2.72 5.44 6.03
CA ALA A 31 3.83 4.98 5.21
C ALA A 31 3.39 4.49 3.82
N VAL A 32 2.31 3.69 3.74
CA VAL A 32 1.74 3.23 2.48
C VAL A 32 1.20 4.41 1.65
N HIS A 33 0.59 5.40 2.29
CA HIS A 33 0.16 6.62 1.62
C HIS A 33 1.32 7.43 1.07
N GLN A 34 2.39 7.63 1.84
CA GLN A 34 3.60 8.32 1.37
C GLN A 34 4.23 7.60 0.19
N ALA A 35 4.28 6.27 0.22
CA ALA A 35 4.78 5.47 -0.91
C ALA A 35 3.91 5.63 -2.17
N ALA A 36 2.57 5.73 -2.02
CA ALA A 36 1.69 6.03 -3.15
C ALA A 36 1.91 7.45 -3.71
N VAL A 37 2.15 8.44 -2.85
CA VAL A 37 2.44 9.83 -3.25
C VAL A 37 3.77 9.93 -4.01
N THR A 38 4.83 9.31 -3.50
CA THR A 38 6.14 9.31 -4.18
C THR A 38 6.10 8.51 -5.48
N GLY A 39 5.35 7.41 -5.52
CA GLY A 39 5.09 6.66 -6.75
C GLY A 39 4.35 7.51 -7.80
N ALA A 40 3.29 8.22 -7.41
CA ALA A 40 2.56 9.12 -8.31
C ALA A 40 3.43 10.31 -8.76
N GLN A 41 4.32 10.80 -7.90
CA GLN A 41 5.31 11.82 -8.27
C GLN A 41 6.27 11.30 -9.35
N ALA A 42 6.89 10.15 -9.13
CA ALA A 42 7.77 9.55 -10.12
C ALA A 42 7.01 9.32 -11.44
N ALA A 43 5.81 8.75 -11.36
CA ALA A 43 4.97 8.46 -12.53
C ALA A 43 4.61 9.72 -13.33
N SER A 44 4.35 10.85 -12.66
CA SER A 44 4.02 12.12 -13.32
C SER A 44 5.17 12.71 -14.15
N VAL A 45 6.41 12.29 -13.88
CA VAL A 45 7.63 12.76 -14.57
C VAL A 45 8.07 11.79 -15.66
N TYR A 46 7.68 10.51 -15.58
CA TYR A 46 8.18 9.43 -16.45
C TYR A 46 7.79 9.54 -17.94
N GLY A 47 7.10 10.60 -18.35
CA GLY A 47 6.74 10.78 -19.75
C GLY A 47 5.82 9.65 -20.26
N ARG A 48 5.59 9.61 -21.58
CA ARG A 48 4.83 8.52 -22.20
C ARG A 48 5.73 7.30 -22.24
N ALA A 49 5.53 6.39 -21.30
CA ALA A 49 6.24 5.13 -21.25
C ALA A 49 5.27 3.99 -21.58
N ASN A 50 5.81 2.87 -22.07
CA ASN A 50 5.06 1.62 -22.05
C ASN A 50 4.70 1.31 -20.59
N GLN A 51 3.45 0.92 -20.33
CA GLN A 51 2.94 0.54 -19.01
C GLN A 51 3.89 -0.39 -18.25
N ALA A 52 4.57 -1.32 -18.93
CA ALA A 52 5.54 -2.22 -18.31
C ALA A 52 6.78 -1.48 -17.76
N ALA A 53 7.31 -0.51 -18.51
CA ALA A 53 8.44 0.31 -18.08
C ALA A 53 8.04 1.28 -16.96
N LEU A 54 6.84 1.87 -17.06
CA LEU A 54 6.25 2.73 -16.04
C LEU A 54 6.09 1.97 -14.71
N LEU A 55 5.54 0.75 -14.75
CA LEU A 55 5.41 -0.11 -13.57
C LEU A 55 6.76 -0.42 -12.93
N ALA A 56 7.77 -0.79 -13.73
CA ALA A 56 9.09 -1.15 -13.20
C ALA A 56 9.76 0.02 -12.47
N GLY A 57 9.69 1.23 -13.05
CA GLY A 57 10.21 2.45 -12.42
C GLY A 57 9.47 2.80 -11.12
N ILE A 58 8.13 2.82 -11.16
CA ILE A 58 7.29 3.13 -10.00
C ILE A 58 7.49 2.10 -8.89
N LYS A 59 7.57 0.82 -9.23
CA LYS A 59 7.82 -0.26 -8.26
C LYS A 59 9.11 -0.03 -7.48
N SER A 60 10.20 0.32 -8.16
CA SER A 60 11.46 0.61 -7.48
C SER A 60 11.30 1.77 -6.49
N THR A 61 10.62 2.85 -6.88
CA THR A 61 10.39 4.01 -6.01
C THR A 61 9.48 3.68 -4.82
N VAL A 62 8.38 2.97 -5.05
CA VAL A 62 7.45 2.54 -4.00
C VAL A 62 8.16 1.61 -3.02
N ASN A 63 8.92 0.63 -3.50
CA ASN A 63 9.65 -0.32 -2.66
C ASN A 63 10.69 0.39 -1.78
N GLN A 64 11.47 1.32 -2.34
CA GLN A 64 12.45 2.09 -1.54
C GLN A 64 11.80 2.88 -0.39
N ASN A 65 10.63 3.48 -0.62
CA ASN A 65 9.90 4.21 0.42
C ASN A 65 9.32 3.28 1.49
N LEU A 66 8.79 2.12 1.09
CA LEU A 66 8.26 1.14 2.03
C LEU A 66 9.37 0.53 2.90
N VAL A 67 10.53 0.19 2.31
CA VAL A 67 11.70 -0.30 3.07
C VAL A 67 12.22 0.76 4.04
N ALA A 68 12.28 2.03 3.63
CA ALA A 68 12.67 3.11 4.51
C ALA A 68 11.71 3.28 5.70
N ALA A 69 10.43 2.94 5.53
CA ALA A 69 9.44 2.91 6.60
C ALA A 69 9.47 1.61 7.44
N GLY A 70 10.42 0.70 7.18
CA GLY A 70 10.54 -0.58 7.87
C GLY A 70 9.52 -1.63 7.44
N ILE A 71 8.77 -1.39 6.36
CA ILE A 71 7.88 -2.37 5.74
C ILE A 71 8.74 -3.20 4.79
N SER A 72 8.86 -4.50 5.04
CA SER A 72 9.64 -5.39 4.17
C SER A 72 9.09 -5.34 2.74
N THR A 73 9.98 -5.40 1.74
CA THR A 73 9.56 -5.44 0.33
C THR A 73 10.32 -6.47 -0.51
N ASP A 74 11.25 -7.18 0.14
CA ASP A 74 12.28 -8.00 -0.47
C ASP A 74 12.15 -9.45 -0.01
N SER A 75 12.43 -10.37 -0.92
CA SER A 75 12.43 -11.81 -0.68
C SER A 75 13.68 -12.32 0.07
N GLY A 76 14.55 -11.41 0.50
CA GLY A 76 15.86 -11.70 1.10
C GLY A 76 15.91 -11.60 2.63
N GLY A 77 14.85 -11.07 3.28
CA GLY A 77 14.65 -11.27 4.71
C GLY A 77 14.29 -12.73 5.03
N PRO A 78 14.32 -13.17 6.29
CA PRO A 78 13.81 -14.47 6.70
C PRO A 78 12.29 -14.52 6.42
N GLY A 79 11.93 -14.83 5.18
CA GLY A 79 10.58 -14.71 4.66
C GLY A 79 10.50 -14.24 3.22
N ALA A 80 10.42 -15.18 2.27
CA ALA A 80 10.12 -14.94 0.85
C ALA A 80 8.66 -14.42 0.61
N TRP A 81 8.09 -13.67 1.56
CA TRP A 81 6.64 -13.44 1.67
C TRP A 81 6.17 -12.13 1.02
N CYS A 82 7.03 -11.15 0.77
CA CYS A 82 6.56 -9.81 0.39
C CYS A 82 6.08 -9.61 -1.06
N ALA A 83 6.56 -10.37 -2.05
CA ALA A 83 5.95 -10.37 -3.39
C ALA A 83 4.49 -10.85 -3.36
N GLN A 84 4.11 -11.61 -2.32
CA GLN A 84 2.74 -12.10 -2.12
C GLN A 84 1.85 -11.15 -1.31
N ASN A 85 2.44 -10.07 -0.77
CA ASN A 85 1.81 -9.21 0.22
C ASN A 85 1.71 -7.75 -0.23
N LEU A 86 2.21 -7.43 -1.43
CA LEU A 86 2.16 -6.12 -2.06
C LEU A 86 1.44 -6.21 -3.41
N GLN A 87 0.62 -5.20 -3.70
CA GLN A 87 0.11 -4.93 -5.04
C GLN A 87 0.31 -3.44 -5.33
N ILE A 88 0.89 -3.12 -6.48
CA ILE A 88 1.00 -1.74 -6.97
C ILE A 88 0.14 -1.64 -8.21
N ILE A 89 -0.79 -0.72 -8.24
CA ILE A 89 -1.65 -0.45 -9.40
C ILE A 89 -1.29 0.93 -9.92
N VAL A 90 -1.05 1.01 -11.23
CA VAL A 90 -0.78 2.27 -11.92
C VAL A 90 -1.86 2.46 -12.96
N GLN A 91 -2.47 3.63 -12.96
CA GLN A 91 -3.42 4.08 -13.97
C GLN A 91 -2.88 5.36 -14.57
N GLU A 92 -2.68 5.40 -15.87
CA GLU A 92 -2.24 6.59 -16.58
C GLU A 92 -3.25 6.97 -17.65
N ARG A 93 -3.49 8.26 -17.83
CA ARG A 93 -4.33 8.75 -18.91
C ARG A 93 -3.71 10.00 -19.51
N VAL A 94 -2.82 9.80 -20.48
CA VAL A 94 -2.12 10.87 -21.20
C VAL A 94 -2.78 11.10 -22.56
N SER A 95 -3.43 12.26 -22.72
CA SER A 95 -4.20 12.66 -23.90
C SER A 95 -3.34 13.31 -25.00
N ASP A 96 -2.31 12.62 -25.50
CA ASP A 96 -1.60 13.11 -26.69
C ASP A 96 -1.10 11.99 -27.61
N PRO A 97 -1.81 11.59 -28.68
CA PRO A 97 -2.94 12.31 -29.26
C PRO A 97 -4.22 12.06 -28.46
N GLY A 98 -5.17 13.01 -28.54
CA GLY A 98 -6.39 13.13 -27.71
C GLY A 98 -7.43 11.99 -27.77
N VAL A 99 -7.06 10.83 -28.31
CA VAL A 99 -7.89 9.61 -28.42
C VAL A 99 -7.45 8.52 -27.45
N TYR A 100 -6.36 8.71 -26.70
CA TYR A 100 -5.86 7.68 -25.79
C TYR A 100 -6.74 7.52 -24.55
N ILE A 101 -7.34 6.34 -24.39
CA ILE A 101 -8.23 5.99 -23.27
C ILE A 101 -7.45 5.83 -21.94
N GLY A 102 -6.12 5.78 -22.03
CA GLY A 102 -5.23 5.52 -20.91
C GLY A 102 -4.88 4.04 -20.78
N SER A 103 -3.88 3.75 -19.97
CA SER A 103 -3.42 2.40 -19.65
C SER A 103 -3.49 2.16 -18.15
N SER A 104 -3.79 0.92 -17.78
CA SER A 104 -3.70 0.51 -16.38
C SER A 104 -3.06 -0.86 -16.29
N GLY A 105 -2.22 -1.02 -15.28
CA GLY A 105 -1.54 -2.26 -14.98
C GLY A 105 -1.28 -2.39 -13.49
N SER A 106 -0.99 -3.61 -13.06
CA SER A 106 -0.61 -3.89 -11.68
C SER A 106 0.63 -4.79 -11.61
N ASP A 107 1.44 -4.57 -10.59
CA ASP A 107 2.53 -5.46 -10.19
C ASP A 107 2.21 -6.08 -8.83
N GLY A 108 2.71 -7.30 -8.60
CA GLY A 108 2.53 -8.03 -7.34
C GLY A 108 1.28 -8.92 -7.32
N VAL A 109 0.91 -9.39 -6.14
CA VAL A 109 -0.26 -10.28 -5.97
C VAL A 109 -1.56 -9.49 -6.08
N ALA A 110 -2.57 -10.09 -6.71
CA ALA A 110 -3.89 -9.50 -6.84
C ALA A 110 -4.64 -9.44 -5.49
N LEU A 111 -4.30 -8.45 -4.65
CA LEU A 111 -5.01 -8.15 -3.40
C LEU A 111 -6.38 -7.51 -3.68
N GLN A 112 -6.43 -6.61 -4.66
CA GLN A 112 -7.65 -6.21 -5.34
C GLN A 112 -7.85 -7.10 -6.57
N GLY A 113 -9.00 -7.79 -6.62
CA GLY A 113 -9.34 -8.73 -7.68
C GLY A 113 -9.63 -8.09 -9.04
N VAL A 114 -9.91 -6.78 -9.09
CA VAL A 114 -10.13 -6.05 -10.34
C VAL A 114 -9.29 -4.78 -10.34
N ILE A 115 -8.44 -4.64 -11.36
CA ILE A 115 -7.64 -3.44 -11.60
C ILE A 115 -8.58 -2.37 -12.17
N PRO A 116 -8.73 -1.20 -11.53
CA PRO A 116 -9.60 -0.15 -12.05
C PRO A 116 -9.15 0.36 -13.42
N ALA A 117 -10.08 0.56 -14.34
CA ALA A 117 -9.77 1.05 -15.68
C ALA A 117 -9.21 2.48 -15.66
N ALA A 118 -8.28 2.81 -16.55
CA ALA A 118 -7.71 4.15 -16.67
C ALA A 118 -8.75 5.24 -17.02
N SER A 119 -9.88 4.85 -17.60
CA SER A 119 -11.02 5.75 -17.82
C SER A 119 -11.64 6.30 -16.53
N ALA A 120 -11.38 5.66 -15.38
CA ALA A 120 -11.85 6.10 -14.06
C ALA A 120 -11.05 7.29 -13.48
N ILE A 121 -9.99 7.74 -14.16
CA ILE A 121 -9.23 8.94 -13.78
C ILE A 121 -9.40 10.05 -14.83
N PRO A 122 -9.27 11.34 -14.42
CA PRO A 122 -9.29 12.46 -15.35
C PRO A 122 -8.20 12.33 -16.43
N ALA A 123 -8.39 13.03 -17.56
CA ALA A 123 -7.33 13.17 -18.55
C ALA A 123 -6.12 13.92 -17.95
N GLU A 124 -4.95 13.69 -18.54
CA GLU A 124 -3.67 14.28 -18.12
C GLU A 124 -3.34 14.00 -16.65
N CYS A 125 -3.71 12.82 -16.17
CA CYS A 125 -3.46 12.41 -14.81
C CYS A 125 -2.87 11.00 -14.75
N VAL A 126 -2.16 10.74 -13.65
CA VAL A 126 -1.70 9.41 -13.27
C VAL A 126 -2.15 9.15 -11.84
N ARG A 127 -2.66 7.94 -11.59
CA ARG A 127 -2.95 7.43 -10.26
C ARG A 127 -2.05 6.25 -9.95
N VAL A 128 -1.42 6.28 -8.78
CA VAL A 128 -0.72 5.13 -8.21
C VAL A 128 -1.46 4.71 -6.95
N THR A 129 -1.79 3.43 -6.88
CA THR A 129 -2.41 2.80 -5.71
C THR A 129 -1.48 1.71 -5.20
N VAL A 130 -1.23 1.71 -3.90
CA VAL A 130 -0.38 0.73 -3.22
C VAL A 130 -1.25 -0.01 -2.21
N ASN A 131 -1.32 -1.33 -2.37
CA ASN A 131 -1.99 -2.23 -1.45
C ASN A 131 -0.93 -3.08 -0.73
N VAL A 132 -0.94 -3.09 0.59
CA VAL A 132 -0.04 -3.89 1.43
C VAL A 132 -0.85 -4.71 2.40
N ARG A 133 -0.55 -6.00 2.59
CA ARG A 133 -1.23 -6.80 3.62
C ARG A 133 -1.02 -6.19 5.00
N LEU A 134 -2.07 -6.19 5.81
CA LEU A 134 -2.05 -5.59 7.14
C LEU A 134 -1.06 -6.31 8.08
N SER A 135 -0.75 -7.58 7.81
CA SER A 135 0.26 -8.36 8.53
C SER A 135 1.70 -7.85 8.35
N GLU A 136 2.00 -7.13 7.27
CA GLU A 136 3.31 -6.49 7.05
C GLU A 136 3.40 -5.13 7.74
N VAL A 137 2.25 -4.55 8.08
CA VAL A 137 2.14 -3.21 8.67
C VAL A 137 1.99 -3.30 10.18
N THR A 138 1.27 -4.31 10.67
CA THR A 138 1.02 -4.52 12.09
C THR A 138 1.06 -5.99 12.48
N PRO A 139 1.67 -6.31 13.63
CA PRO A 139 1.58 -7.65 14.19
C PRO A 139 0.14 -7.98 14.59
N ASP A 140 -0.21 -9.27 14.51
CA ASP A 140 -1.55 -9.77 14.84
C ASP A 140 -1.69 -10.07 16.35
N LEU A 141 -1.57 -9.02 17.17
CA LEU A 141 -1.53 -9.10 18.64
C LEU A 141 -2.86 -9.52 19.25
N LEU A 142 -3.97 -9.28 18.54
CA LEU A 142 -5.32 -9.59 19.00
C LEU A 142 -5.89 -10.88 18.41
N SER A 143 -5.08 -11.64 17.66
CA SER A 143 -5.48 -12.92 17.04
C SER A 143 -6.07 -13.92 18.05
N SER A 144 -5.46 -14.01 19.24
CA SER A 144 -5.92 -14.86 20.35
C SER A 144 -7.26 -14.42 20.96
N PHE A 145 -7.67 -13.16 20.73
CA PHE A 145 -8.95 -12.60 21.14
C PHE A 145 -10.00 -12.63 20.01
N GLY A 146 -9.69 -13.30 18.89
CA GLY A 146 -10.59 -13.43 17.74
C GLY A 146 -10.52 -12.26 16.74
N PHE A 147 -9.65 -11.27 16.95
CA PHE A 147 -9.46 -10.16 16.03
C PHE A 147 -8.16 -10.38 15.24
N SER A 148 -8.29 -10.98 14.05
CA SER A 148 -7.14 -11.24 13.18
C SER A 148 -7.01 -10.23 12.04
N ASN A 149 -5.75 -9.89 11.73
CA ASN A 149 -5.35 -9.12 10.54
C ASN A 149 -5.25 -9.99 9.27
N THR A 150 -5.45 -11.31 9.39
CA THR A 150 -5.35 -12.24 8.26
C THR A 150 -6.31 -11.87 7.14
N GLY A 151 -5.79 -11.82 5.90
CA GLY A 151 -6.57 -11.49 4.70
C GLY A 151 -6.92 -10.00 4.54
N ARG A 152 -6.54 -9.14 5.50
CA ARG A 152 -6.74 -7.68 5.40
C ARG A 152 -5.55 -7.02 4.72
N TYR A 153 -5.81 -5.89 4.07
CA TYR A 153 -4.79 -5.05 3.46
C TYR A 153 -5.10 -3.58 3.69
N VAL A 154 -4.04 -2.77 3.67
CA VAL A 154 -4.09 -1.32 3.66
C VAL A 154 -3.93 -0.87 2.21
N SER A 155 -4.82 0.01 1.76
CA SER A 155 -4.82 0.55 0.41
C SER A 155 -4.68 2.07 0.49
N ALA A 156 -3.71 2.63 -0.22
CA ALA A 156 -3.61 4.07 -0.41
C ALA A 156 -3.43 4.40 -1.89
N GLY A 157 -4.20 5.38 -2.38
CA GLY A 157 -4.11 5.87 -3.75
C GLY A 157 -3.80 7.36 -3.79
N CYS A 158 -2.95 7.77 -4.73
CA CYS A 158 -2.66 9.18 -5.00
C CYS A 158 -2.89 9.47 -6.49
N LEU A 159 -3.65 10.52 -6.78
CA LEU A 159 -3.85 11.05 -8.13
C LEU A 159 -2.99 12.30 -8.30
N ARG A 160 -2.29 12.41 -9.42
CA ARG A 160 -1.47 13.57 -9.74
C ARG A 160 -1.63 13.96 -11.21
N GLY A 161 -1.64 15.27 -11.46
CA GLY A 161 -1.56 15.81 -12.81
C GLY A 161 -0.23 15.45 -13.47
N TYR A 162 -0.29 15.17 -14.75
CA TYR A 162 0.87 14.82 -15.55
C TYR A 162 1.75 16.07 -15.76
N ASN A 163 3.06 15.93 -15.57
CA ASN A 163 4.01 17.04 -15.62
C ASN A 163 5.18 16.79 -16.59
N GLY A 164 5.14 15.67 -17.31
CA GLY A 164 6.09 15.37 -18.38
C GLY A 164 5.67 16.08 -19.66
N SER A 165 6.33 17.18 -20.00
CA SER A 165 6.31 17.77 -21.35
C SER A 165 7.06 16.88 -22.32
#